data_AF-A0AAU6S9A4-F1
#
_entry.id   AF-A0AAU6S9A4-F1
#
_cell.length_a   1.000
_cell.length_b   1.000
_cell.length_c   1.000
_cell.angle_alpha   90.00
_cell.angle_beta   90.00
_cell.angle_gamma   90.00
#
_symmetry.space_group_name_H-M   'P 1'
#
loop_
_entity.id
_entity.type
_entity.pdbx_description
1 polymer ?
#
loop_
_entity_poly.entity_id
_entity_poly.type
_entity_poly.pdbx_seq_one_letter_code
_entity_poly.pdbx_strand_id
1 'polypeptide(L)'
;MDDDAGSTEAPAPAVAAAPAVVPVTRSTLVWFGIGFVLLSFFAAFLGSWLARSVDTAAPAPAPSASVTAAPEYEEALAEILPAGSAVRAGSGAPEAGKGYEGDVYIDILTADVYLFQDDWIFVGNIRDSAAENLTGEQGPAGEQGPAGEQGAPGAEGAQGPSGAPGAPGAPGTQVTLGTAAPDDEDCTADGDVFIDTAAVQFYECSGDTWVLFGPTPDATPEPSPEPSE
;
A
#
# COMPACT_ATOMS: atom_id res chain seq x y z
N MET A 1 64.39 -1.69 48.50
CA MET A 1 65.03 -1.57 47.18
C MET A 1 63.89 -1.53 46.20
N ASP A 2 63.63 -0.35 45.65
CA ASP A 2 63.16 -0.11 44.27
C ASP A 2 62.83 1.39 44.21
N ASP A 3 63.79 2.15 43.68
CA ASP A 3 63.70 3.57 43.39
C ASP A 3 63.89 3.79 41.88
N ASP A 4 62.90 4.48 41.34
CA ASP A 4 62.92 5.55 40.35
C ASP A 4 63.25 5.34 38.86
N ALA A 5 62.51 6.14 38.09
CA ALA A 5 62.30 6.14 36.66
C ALA A 5 63.48 6.74 35.86
N GLY A 6 63.59 6.30 34.60
CA GLY A 6 64.45 6.92 33.59
C GLY A 6 63.79 6.90 32.23
N SER A 7 63.01 7.94 31.93
CA SER A 7 62.47 8.22 30.59
C SER A 7 63.60 8.56 29.62
N THR A 8 63.65 7.90 28.45
CA THR A 8 64.54 8.29 27.36
C THR A 8 63.72 8.74 26.15
N GLU A 9 63.98 9.98 25.78
CA GLU A 9 63.35 10.80 24.75
C GLU A 9 63.70 10.32 23.32
N ALA A 10 62.73 10.39 22.41
CA ALA A 10 62.85 9.98 21.02
C ALA A 10 63.66 10.98 20.17
N PRO A 11 64.37 10.54 19.11
CA PRO A 11 65.23 11.41 18.32
C PRO A 11 64.44 12.32 17.36
N ALA A 12 64.85 13.59 17.28
CA ALA A 12 64.34 14.58 16.33
C ALA A 12 64.72 14.25 14.88
N PRO A 13 63.80 14.34 13.90
CA PRO A 13 64.13 14.10 12.50
C PRO A 13 64.73 15.33 11.81
N ALA A 14 65.67 15.05 10.91
CA ALA A 14 66.38 16.01 10.07
C ALA A 14 65.45 16.79 9.12
N VAL A 15 65.68 18.10 9.01
CA VAL A 15 64.96 18.99 8.09
C VAL A 15 65.42 18.73 6.65
N ALA A 16 64.57 18.06 5.87
CA ALA A 16 64.72 17.94 4.43
C ALA A 16 64.20 19.22 3.74
N ALA A 17 64.94 19.69 2.72
CA ALA A 17 64.63 20.89 1.95
C ALA A 17 63.25 20.84 1.29
N ALA A 18 62.49 21.93 1.40
CA ALA A 18 61.17 22.07 0.80
C ALA A 18 61.25 22.04 -0.75
N PRO A 19 60.37 21.29 -1.44
CA PRO A 19 60.33 21.28 -2.90
C PRO A 19 59.82 22.62 -3.44
N ALA A 20 60.46 23.12 -4.50
CA ALA A 20 60.07 24.36 -5.17
C ALA A 20 58.62 24.27 -5.69
N VAL A 21 57.76 25.16 -5.21
CA VAL A 21 56.36 25.24 -5.62
C VAL A 21 56.31 25.83 -7.03
N VAL A 22 55.99 25.01 -8.02
CA VAL A 22 55.73 25.49 -9.39
C VAL A 22 54.53 26.45 -9.37
N PRO A 23 54.65 27.72 -9.81
CA PRO A 23 53.53 28.64 -9.76
C PRO A 23 52.47 28.24 -10.80
N VAL A 24 51.26 27.93 -10.32
CA VAL A 24 50.11 27.65 -11.18
C VAL A 24 49.68 28.94 -11.86
N THR A 25 49.98 29.07 -13.15
CA THR A 25 49.56 30.24 -13.92
C THR A 25 48.09 30.10 -14.33
N ARG A 26 47.40 31.23 -14.55
CA ARG A 26 46.03 31.22 -15.10
C ARG A 26 45.93 30.42 -16.41
N SER A 27 46.98 30.45 -17.23
CA SER A 27 47.03 29.67 -18.47
C SER A 27 47.07 28.16 -18.22
N THR A 28 47.76 27.73 -17.16
CA THR A 28 47.80 26.33 -16.71
C THR A 28 46.42 25.88 -16.18
N LEU A 29 45.76 26.71 -15.38
CA LEU A 29 44.39 26.46 -14.89
C LEU A 29 43.36 26.36 -16.02
N VAL A 30 43.45 27.24 -17.04
CA VAL A 30 42.56 27.19 -18.21
C VAL A 30 42.78 25.91 -19.00
N TRP A 31 44.03 25.50 -19.24
CA TRP A 31 44.33 24.24 -19.93
C TRP A 31 43.89 23.01 -19.15
N PHE A 32 44.06 22.99 -17.82
CA PHE A 32 43.51 21.93 -16.97
C PHE A 32 41.97 21.91 -16.98
N GLY A 33 41.32 23.07 -16.97
CA GLY A 33 39.87 23.19 -17.07
C GLY A 33 39.32 22.66 -18.40
N ILE A 34 39.94 23.04 -19.52
CA ILE A 34 39.58 22.52 -20.86
C ILE A 34 39.81 21.00 -20.93
N GLY A 35 40.95 20.53 -20.42
CA GLY A 35 41.25 19.10 -20.34
C GLY A 35 40.22 18.32 -19.52
N PHE A 36 39.78 18.87 -18.39
CA PHE A 36 38.74 18.27 -17.55
C PHE A 36 37.39 18.22 -18.28
N VAL A 37 36.96 19.30 -18.93
CA VAL A 37 35.71 19.33 -19.70
C VAL A 37 35.73 18.32 -20.86
N LEU A 38 36.85 18.22 -21.58
CA LEU A 38 37.01 17.24 -22.66
C LEU A 38 37.01 15.81 -22.13
N LEU A 39 37.67 15.55 -21.00
CA LEU A 39 37.65 14.24 -20.34
C LEU A 39 36.22 13.87 -19.88
N SER A 40 35.46 14.82 -19.32
CA SER A 40 34.07 14.62 -18.93
C SER A 40 33.17 14.32 -20.14
N PHE A 41 33.34 15.03 -21.26
CA PHE A 41 32.62 14.76 -22.49
C PHE A 41 32.99 13.38 -23.08
N PHE A 42 34.27 13.02 -23.04
CA PHE A 42 34.73 11.72 -23.50
C PHE A 42 34.21 10.59 -22.61
N ALA A 43 34.19 10.76 -21.29
CA ALA A 43 33.61 9.82 -20.34
C ALA A 43 32.10 9.66 -20.53
N ALA A 44 31.36 10.74 -20.79
CA ALA A 44 29.94 10.68 -21.12
C ALA A 44 29.67 9.97 -22.46
N PHE A 45 30.54 10.18 -23.46
CA PHE A 45 30.46 9.50 -24.75
C PHE A 45 30.77 8.00 -24.65
N LEU A 46 31.78 7.60 -23.86
CA LEU A 46 32.06 6.19 -23.56
C LEU A 46 30.95 5.54 -22.73
N GLY A 47 30.37 6.26 -21.77
CA GLY A 47 29.21 5.80 -21.01
C GLY A 47 28.00 5.53 -21.88
N SER A 48 27.75 6.39 -22.88
CA SER A 48 26.68 6.19 -23.86
C SER A 48 26.94 5.04 -24.83
N TRP A 49 28.20 4.78 -25.21
CA TRP A 49 28.58 3.67 -26.09
C TRP A 49 28.51 2.29 -25.40
N LEU A 50 28.90 2.18 -24.13
CA LEU A 50 28.74 0.92 -23.38
C LEU A 50 27.27 0.64 -22.98
N ALA A 51 26.44 1.69 -22.81
CA ALA A 51 25.02 1.52 -22.54
C ALA A 51 24.21 1.02 -23.75
N ARG A 52 24.80 1.01 -24.96
CA ARG A 52 24.10 0.62 -26.20
C ARG A 52 24.36 -0.83 -26.64
N SER A 53 25.16 -1.60 -25.91
CA SER A 53 25.46 -3.00 -26.26
C SER A 53 24.71 -4.07 -25.45
N VAL A 54 23.71 -3.67 -24.65
CA VAL A 54 22.76 -4.63 -24.05
C VAL A 54 21.34 -4.08 -24.17
N ASP A 55 20.85 -3.94 -25.41
CA ASP A 55 19.42 -4.18 -25.66
C ASP A 55 19.17 -4.42 -27.15
N THR A 56 19.53 -5.63 -27.57
CA THR A 56 18.66 -6.37 -28.48
C THR A 56 18.40 -7.72 -27.81
N ALA A 57 17.91 -7.68 -26.58
CA ALA A 57 16.85 -8.61 -26.26
C ALA A 57 15.61 -8.04 -26.97
N ALA A 58 14.93 -8.87 -27.76
CA ALA A 58 13.53 -8.62 -28.09
C ALA A 58 12.80 -8.16 -26.82
N PRO A 59 11.75 -7.30 -26.91
CA PRO A 59 10.99 -6.95 -25.72
C PRO A 59 10.68 -8.25 -24.99
N ALA A 60 11.30 -8.44 -23.81
CA ALA A 60 10.91 -9.50 -22.93
C ALA A 60 9.40 -9.28 -22.81
N PRO A 61 8.55 -10.29 -23.09
CA PRO A 61 7.14 -10.12 -22.80
C PRO A 61 7.12 -9.63 -21.36
N ALA A 62 6.39 -8.54 -21.11
CA ALA A 62 6.03 -8.18 -19.76
C ALA A 62 5.68 -9.49 -19.02
N PRO A 63 5.97 -9.64 -17.73
CA PRO A 63 5.23 -10.64 -16.98
C PRO A 63 3.75 -10.24 -17.10
N SER A 64 3.09 -10.70 -18.17
CA SER A 64 1.73 -11.15 -18.07
C SER A 64 1.83 -12.09 -16.88
N ALA A 65 1.32 -11.62 -15.75
CA ALA A 65 0.81 -12.52 -14.76
C ALA A 65 -0.34 -13.27 -15.44
N SER A 66 0.00 -14.20 -16.35
CA SER A 66 -0.75 -15.42 -16.48
C SER A 66 -0.62 -16.04 -15.11
N VAL A 67 -1.61 -15.76 -14.27
CA VAL A 67 -2.00 -16.63 -13.18
C VAL A 67 -2.23 -17.97 -13.86
N THR A 68 -1.17 -18.79 -13.96
CA THR A 68 -1.25 -20.10 -14.57
C THR A 68 -2.09 -20.90 -13.63
N ALA A 69 -3.38 -20.95 -13.92
CA ALA A 69 -4.28 -21.42 -12.93
C ALA A 69 -4.07 -22.93 -12.75
N ALA A 70 -3.37 -23.37 -11.70
CA ALA A 70 -3.25 -24.77 -11.34
C ALA A 70 -4.66 -25.37 -11.32
N PRO A 71 -4.80 -26.60 -11.82
CA PRO A 71 -6.10 -27.15 -12.19
C PRO A 71 -7.07 -27.17 -11.00
N GLU A 72 -6.54 -27.29 -9.76
CA GLU A 72 -7.33 -27.28 -8.53
C GLU A 72 -8.12 -25.98 -8.33
N TYR A 73 -7.63 -24.84 -8.83
CA TYR A 73 -8.34 -23.57 -8.69
C TYR A 73 -9.02 -23.10 -9.96
N GLU A 74 -8.70 -23.63 -11.13
CA GLU A 74 -9.62 -23.57 -12.27
C GLU A 74 -10.89 -24.37 -11.98
N GLU A 75 -10.74 -25.54 -11.36
CA GLU A 75 -11.86 -26.38 -10.94
C GLU A 75 -12.65 -25.71 -9.80
N ALA A 76 -11.97 -25.10 -8.81
CA ALA A 76 -12.65 -24.32 -7.77
C ALA A 76 -13.34 -23.06 -8.31
N LEU A 77 -12.72 -22.33 -9.26
CA LEU A 77 -13.36 -21.17 -9.89
C LEU A 77 -14.52 -21.58 -10.80
N ALA A 78 -14.44 -22.72 -11.48
CA ALA A 78 -15.54 -23.27 -12.28
C ALA A 78 -16.69 -23.80 -11.42
N GLU A 79 -16.40 -24.26 -10.20
CA GLU A 79 -17.41 -24.66 -9.21
C GLU A 79 -18.05 -23.45 -8.52
N ILE A 80 -17.30 -22.35 -8.32
CA ILE A 80 -17.82 -21.09 -7.75
C ILE A 80 -18.55 -20.26 -8.82
N LEU A 81 -18.13 -20.32 -10.08
CA LEU A 81 -18.71 -19.61 -11.23
C LEU A 81 -18.62 -20.50 -12.48
N PRO A 82 -19.71 -21.16 -12.94
CA PRO A 82 -19.66 -22.01 -14.12
C PRO A 82 -19.13 -21.24 -15.34
N ALA A 83 -18.49 -21.95 -16.27
CA ALA A 83 -17.92 -21.35 -17.47
C ALA A 83 -19.01 -20.57 -18.25
N GLY A 84 -18.95 -19.24 -18.22
CA GLY A 84 -19.96 -18.35 -18.83
C GLY A 84 -20.57 -17.32 -17.87
N SER A 85 -20.36 -17.45 -16.56
CA SER A 85 -20.86 -16.48 -15.57
C SER A 85 -20.11 -15.14 -15.66
N ALA A 86 -20.86 -14.05 -15.73
CA ALA A 86 -20.36 -12.69 -15.70
C ALA A 86 -20.98 -11.90 -14.54
N VAL A 87 -20.20 -11.00 -13.95
CA VAL A 87 -20.71 -9.96 -13.05
C VAL A 87 -21.02 -8.71 -13.88
N ARG A 88 -22.26 -8.24 -13.78
CA ARG A 88 -22.78 -7.08 -14.49
C ARG A 88 -23.29 -6.05 -13.49
N ALA A 89 -23.20 -4.77 -13.85
CA ALA A 89 -23.70 -3.68 -13.05
C ALA A 89 -24.48 -2.71 -13.93
N GLY A 90 -25.59 -2.18 -13.41
CA GLY A 90 -26.45 -1.24 -14.12
C GLY A 90 -27.46 -0.58 -13.19
N SER A 91 -28.31 0.28 -13.75
CA SER A 91 -29.36 0.97 -12.99
C SER A 91 -30.71 0.32 -13.22
N GLY A 92 -31.41 -0.05 -12.15
CA GLY A 92 -32.69 -0.75 -12.21
C GLY A 92 -32.55 -2.27 -12.32
N ALA A 93 -33.66 -2.97 -12.10
CA ALA A 93 -33.75 -4.42 -12.21
C ALA A 93 -33.30 -4.92 -13.61
N PRO A 94 -32.60 -6.06 -13.68
CA PRO A 94 -32.06 -6.57 -14.94
C PRO A 94 -33.15 -7.00 -15.92
N GLU A 95 -32.87 -6.86 -17.21
CA GLU A 95 -33.82 -7.19 -18.28
C GLU A 95 -34.01 -8.70 -18.42
N ALA A 96 -35.27 -9.16 -18.40
CA ALA A 96 -35.63 -10.59 -18.42
C ALA A 96 -35.05 -11.32 -19.64
N GLY A 97 -34.52 -12.53 -19.41
CA GLY A 97 -33.96 -13.38 -20.46
C GLY A 97 -32.66 -12.88 -21.11
N LYS A 98 -31.95 -11.95 -20.48
CA LYS A 98 -30.66 -11.40 -20.96
C LYS A 98 -29.43 -11.84 -20.15
N GLY A 99 -29.55 -12.91 -19.36
CA GLY A 99 -28.44 -13.49 -18.61
C GLY A 99 -28.03 -14.88 -19.12
N TYR A 100 -26.91 -15.35 -18.61
CA TYR A 100 -26.49 -16.74 -18.66
C TYR A 100 -26.52 -17.33 -17.26
N GLU A 101 -26.75 -18.64 -17.14
CA GLU A 101 -26.80 -19.31 -15.84
C GLU A 101 -25.53 -19.03 -15.01
N GLY A 102 -25.73 -18.56 -13.79
CA GLY A 102 -24.66 -18.11 -12.88
C GLY A 102 -24.28 -16.64 -13.01
N ASP A 103 -24.85 -15.87 -13.94
CA ASP A 103 -24.60 -14.42 -14.03
C ASP A 103 -25.09 -13.71 -12.75
N VAL A 104 -24.28 -12.76 -12.28
CA VAL A 104 -24.65 -11.88 -11.16
C VAL A 104 -24.87 -10.47 -11.71
N TYR A 105 -26.01 -9.86 -11.39
CA TYR A 105 -26.28 -8.46 -11.72
C TYR A 105 -26.45 -7.65 -10.43
N ILE A 106 -25.80 -6.50 -10.38
CA ILE A 106 -25.89 -5.55 -9.27
C ILE A 106 -26.56 -4.27 -9.77
N ASP A 107 -27.72 -3.95 -9.19
CA ASP A 107 -28.33 -2.62 -9.36
C ASP A 107 -27.52 -1.62 -8.53
N ILE A 108 -26.81 -0.72 -9.19
CA ILE A 108 -25.90 0.23 -8.53
C ILE A 108 -26.65 1.30 -7.74
N LEU A 109 -27.93 1.54 -8.03
CA LEU A 109 -28.71 2.60 -7.37
C LEU A 109 -29.35 2.11 -6.10
N THR A 110 -29.89 0.88 -6.11
CA THR A 110 -30.52 0.27 -4.94
C THR A 110 -29.56 -0.61 -4.15
N ALA A 111 -28.49 -1.09 -4.79
CA ALA A 111 -27.60 -2.16 -4.32
C ALA A 111 -28.25 -3.55 -4.28
N ASP A 112 -29.33 -3.76 -5.03
CA ASP A 112 -29.95 -5.07 -5.20
C ASP A 112 -29.06 -5.99 -6.03
N VAL A 113 -28.94 -7.24 -5.61
CA VAL A 113 -28.17 -8.29 -6.28
C VAL A 113 -29.14 -9.32 -6.82
N TYR A 114 -28.91 -9.72 -8.07
CA TYR A 114 -29.68 -10.73 -8.77
C TYR A 114 -28.74 -11.82 -9.27
N LEU A 115 -29.20 -13.07 -9.19
CA LEU A 115 -28.53 -14.24 -9.78
C LEU A 115 -29.39 -14.76 -10.92
N PHE A 116 -28.80 -14.96 -12.10
CA PHE A 116 -29.47 -15.55 -13.23
C PHE A 116 -29.39 -17.07 -13.17
N GLN A 117 -30.55 -17.73 -13.20
CA GLN A 117 -30.68 -19.17 -13.41
C GLN A 117 -31.46 -19.39 -14.71
N ASP A 118 -32.77 -19.66 -14.62
CA ASP A 118 -33.69 -19.63 -15.76
C ASP A 118 -34.22 -18.21 -16.04
N ASP A 119 -34.22 -17.36 -15.01
CA ASP A 119 -34.54 -15.93 -15.06
C ASP A 119 -33.74 -15.21 -13.96
N TRP A 120 -33.81 -13.88 -13.94
CA TRP A 120 -33.21 -13.08 -12.88
C TRP A 120 -33.97 -13.26 -11.56
N ILE A 121 -33.27 -13.79 -10.56
CA ILE A 121 -33.79 -13.97 -9.22
C ILE A 121 -33.13 -12.95 -8.31
N PHE A 122 -33.93 -12.14 -7.63
CA PHE A 122 -33.42 -11.27 -6.57
C PHE A 122 -32.92 -12.12 -5.41
N VAL A 123 -31.64 -11.96 -5.06
CA VAL A 123 -30.99 -12.76 -4.00
C VAL A 123 -30.70 -11.96 -2.74
N GLY A 124 -30.71 -10.62 -2.81
CA GLY A 124 -30.55 -9.78 -1.63
C GLY A 124 -30.13 -8.36 -2.00
N ASN A 125 -30.00 -7.51 -0.98
CA ASN A 125 -29.52 -6.15 -1.12
C ASN A 125 -28.22 -5.98 -0.31
N ILE A 126 -27.19 -5.40 -0.93
CA ILE A 126 -25.88 -5.24 -0.28
C ILE A 126 -25.96 -4.25 0.89
N ARG A 127 -26.82 -3.23 0.83
CA ARG A 127 -27.01 -2.26 1.93
C ARG A 127 -27.67 -2.91 3.14
N ASP A 128 -28.71 -3.72 2.91
CA ASP A 128 -29.41 -4.41 4.00
C ASP A 128 -28.50 -5.45 4.67
N SER A 129 -27.71 -6.18 3.86
CA SER A 129 -26.78 -7.21 4.36
C SER A 129 -25.57 -6.62 5.10
N ALA A 130 -25.15 -5.41 4.71
CA ALA A 130 -24.14 -4.62 5.40
C ALA A 130 -24.63 -4.17 6.79
N ALA A 131 -25.88 -3.70 6.90
CA ALA A 131 -26.47 -3.31 8.18
C ALA A 131 -26.60 -4.49 9.17
N GLU A 132 -26.79 -5.73 8.70
CA GLU A 132 -26.90 -6.92 9.55
C GLU A 132 -25.55 -7.57 9.93
N ASN A 133 -24.46 -7.32 9.18
CA ASN A 133 -23.16 -7.99 9.38
C ASN A 133 -21.97 -7.08 9.72
N LEU A 134 -22.15 -5.75 9.82
CA LEU A 134 -21.02 -4.82 10.03
C LEU A 134 -20.77 -4.37 11.46
N THR A 135 -21.57 -4.79 12.44
CA THR A 135 -21.07 -4.78 13.83
C THR A 135 -19.99 -5.84 13.95
N GLY A 136 -18.73 -5.45 13.72
CA GLY A 136 -17.59 -6.33 13.92
C GLY A 136 -17.69 -6.98 15.29
N GLU A 137 -17.50 -8.30 15.36
CA GLU A 137 -17.56 -9.03 16.63
C GLU A 137 -16.65 -8.33 17.65
N GLN A 138 -17.17 -8.11 18.86
CA GLN A 138 -16.36 -7.59 19.95
C GLN A 138 -15.11 -8.46 20.09
N GLY A 139 -13.92 -7.86 19.98
CA GLY A 139 -12.65 -8.59 20.05
C GLY A 139 -12.56 -9.45 21.32
N PRO A 140 -11.84 -10.59 21.28
CA PRO A 140 -11.76 -11.50 22.40
C PRO A 140 -11.24 -10.80 23.66
N ALA A 141 -11.74 -11.21 24.83
CA ALA A 141 -11.22 -10.72 26.11
C ALA A 141 -9.70 -10.97 26.21
N GLY A 142 -8.94 -9.97 26.68
CA GLY A 142 -7.48 -10.08 26.77
C GLY A 142 -7.02 -11.23 27.67
N GLU A 143 -5.86 -11.82 27.34
CA GLU A 143 -5.30 -12.96 28.08
C GLU A 143 -5.05 -12.62 29.56
N GLN A 144 -5.23 -13.61 30.43
CA GLN A 144 -4.92 -13.49 31.85
C GLN A 144 -3.41 -13.25 32.04
N GLY A 145 -3.04 -12.27 32.87
CA GLY A 145 -1.63 -11.97 33.16
C GLY A 145 -0.86 -13.18 33.73
N PRO A 146 0.47 -13.25 33.52
CA PRO A 146 1.28 -14.39 33.96
C PRO A 146 1.24 -14.56 35.49
N ALA A 147 1.34 -15.81 35.95
CA ALA A 147 1.51 -16.10 37.37
C ALA A 147 2.80 -15.46 37.90
N GLY A 148 2.74 -14.84 39.08
CA GLY A 148 3.92 -14.23 39.71
C GLY A 148 5.02 -15.25 39.99
N GLU A 149 6.28 -14.81 39.95
CA GLU A 149 7.43 -15.68 40.21
C GLU A 149 7.38 -16.28 41.62
N GLN A 150 7.79 -17.55 41.74
CA GLN A 150 7.90 -18.24 43.02
C GLN A 150 9.00 -17.59 43.87
N GLY A 151 8.63 -17.08 45.06
CA GLY A 151 9.59 -16.48 45.99
C GLY A 151 10.64 -17.49 46.49
N ALA A 152 11.86 -17.02 46.72
CA ALA A 152 12.94 -17.79 47.34
C ALA A 152 12.56 -18.28 48.77
N PRO A 153 13.16 -19.37 49.29
CA PRO A 153 12.76 -19.97 50.57
C PRO A 153 12.89 -18.98 51.76
N GLY A 154 11.75 -18.48 52.21
CA GLY A 154 11.53 -17.63 53.39
C GLY A 154 10.04 -17.66 53.72
N ALA A 155 9.64 -17.27 54.94
CA ALA A 155 8.25 -17.38 55.41
C ALA A 155 7.24 -16.92 54.34
N GLU A 156 6.32 -17.82 53.99
CA GLU A 156 5.43 -17.75 52.84
C GLU A 156 4.74 -16.38 52.74
N GLY A 157 5.15 -15.57 51.75
CA GLY A 157 4.46 -14.34 51.40
C GLY A 157 3.14 -14.68 50.72
N ALA A 158 2.06 -13.98 51.09
CA ALA A 158 0.75 -14.20 50.47
C ALA A 158 0.85 -14.05 48.94
N GLN A 159 0.25 -15.01 48.22
CA GLN A 159 0.14 -14.99 46.76
C GLN A 159 -0.41 -13.64 46.29
N GLY A 160 0.29 -13.01 45.34
CA GLY A 160 -0.17 -11.75 44.74
C GLY A 160 -1.52 -11.93 44.04
N PRO A 161 -2.39 -10.89 44.03
CA PRO A 161 -3.66 -10.97 43.33
C PRO A 161 -3.44 -11.24 41.83
N SER A 162 -4.36 -11.97 41.21
CA SER A 162 -4.33 -12.16 39.75
C SER A 162 -4.44 -10.81 39.03
N GLY A 163 -3.79 -10.68 37.88
CA GLY A 163 -3.89 -9.48 37.05
C GLY A 163 -5.33 -9.24 36.60
N ALA A 164 -5.71 -7.97 36.43
CA ALA A 164 -7.01 -7.62 35.86
C ALA A 164 -7.10 -8.14 34.41
N PRO A 165 -8.28 -8.58 33.95
CA PRO A 165 -8.50 -8.90 32.53
C PRO A 165 -8.13 -7.72 31.63
N GLY A 166 -7.64 -8.01 30.42
CA GLY A 166 -7.40 -6.98 29.41
C GLY A 166 -8.68 -6.26 29.00
N ALA A 167 -8.57 -5.00 28.56
CA ALA A 167 -9.69 -4.25 28.03
C ALA A 167 -10.26 -4.95 26.77
N PRO A 168 -11.57 -4.86 26.51
CA PRO A 168 -12.14 -5.27 25.23
C PRO A 168 -11.42 -4.63 24.04
N GLY A 169 -11.30 -5.35 22.92
CA GLY A 169 -10.83 -4.78 21.66
C GLY A 169 -11.74 -3.64 21.18
N ALA A 170 -11.18 -2.72 20.38
CA ALA A 170 -11.97 -1.68 19.74
C ALA A 170 -13.00 -2.30 18.76
N PRO A 171 -14.17 -1.67 18.55
CA PRO A 171 -15.09 -2.05 17.48
C PRO A 171 -14.37 -2.09 16.12
N GLY A 172 -14.81 -2.98 15.24
CA GLY A 172 -14.35 -3.00 13.85
C GLY A 172 -14.85 -1.77 13.08
N THR A 173 -14.10 -1.40 12.04
CA THR A 173 -14.48 -0.35 11.09
C THR A 173 -15.69 -0.78 10.25
N GLN A 174 -16.65 0.12 10.06
CA GLN A 174 -17.88 -0.11 9.30
C GLN A 174 -17.83 0.51 7.89
N VAL A 175 -18.62 -0.04 6.97
CA VAL A 175 -18.84 0.52 5.63
C VAL A 175 -20.32 0.79 5.42
N THR A 176 -20.69 2.06 5.28
CA THR A 176 -22.07 2.52 5.08
C THR A 176 -22.26 3.01 3.65
N LEU A 177 -23.47 2.83 3.10
CA LEU A 177 -23.82 3.20 1.73
C LEU A 177 -24.97 4.22 1.74
N GLY A 178 -24.89 5.22 0.87
CA GLY A 178 -25.98 6.18 0.67
C GLY A 178 -26.03 6.72 -0.76
N THR A 179 -26.95 7.65 -0.97
CA THR A 179 -27.19 8.30 -2.28
C THR A 179 -26.95 9.81 -2.24
N ALA A 180 -26.35 10.29 -1.16
CA ALA A 180 -25.92 11.66 -0.96
C ALA A 180 -24.72 11.66 -0.03
N ALA A 181 -24.00 12.77 0.03
CA ALA A 181 -22.94 12.99 1.00
C ALA A 181 -23.45 12.74 2.44
N PRO A 182 -22.66 12.08 3.30
CA PRO A 182 -23.07 11.78 4.66
C PRO A 182 -23.04 13.04 5.54
N ASP A 183 -23.89 13.08 6.55
CA ASP A 183 -23.86 14.13 7.57
C ASP A 183 -22.77 13.82 8.62
N ASP A 184 -22.00 14.82 9.04
CA ASP A 184 -20.92 14.66 10.02
C ASP A 184 -21.43 14.12 11.37
N GLU A 185 -22.70 14.35 11.69
CA GLU A 185 -23.37 13.82 12.88
C GLU A 185 -23.44 12.27 12.89
N ASP A 186 -23.34 11.64 11.72
CA ASP A 186 -23.32 10.19 11.56
C ASP A 186 -21.89 9.59 11.60
N CYS A 187 -20.85 10.44 11.61
CA CYS A 187 -19.46 10.01 11.78
C CYS A 187 -19.17 9.76 13.27
N THR A 188 -19.35 8.51 13.71
CA THR A 188 -19.26 8.13 15.13
C THR A 188 -18.02 7.30 15.49
N ALA A 189 -17.29 6.79 14.49
CA ALA A 189 -16.09 6.00 14.69
C ALA A 189 -15.04 6.27 13.61
N ASP A 190 -13.85 6.68 14.04
CA ASP A 190 -12.70 6.91 13.15
C ASP A 190 -12.39 5.67 12.31
N GLY A 191 -12.18 5.91 11.01
CA GLY A 191 -11.90 4.91 10.00
C GLY A 191 -13.14 4.36 9.29
N ASP A 192 -14.36 4.60 9.80
CA ASP A 192 -15.58 4.18 9.11
C ASP A 192 -15.61 4.75 7.68
N VAL A 193 -16.10 3.97 6.72
CA VAL A 193 -16.15 4.35 5.31
C VAL A 193 -17.61 4.57 4.90
N PHE A 194 -17.89 5.66 4.21
CA PHE A 194 -19.18 5.91 3.58
C PHE A 194 -19.03 6.00 2.06
N ILE A 195 -19.94 5.38 1.32
CA ILE A 195 -19.95 5.37 -0.14
C ILE A 195 -21.23 6.05 -0.64
N ASP A 196 -21.08 7.22 -1.25
CA ASP A 196 -22.15 7.84 -2.03
C ASP A 196 -22.19 7.19 -3.41
N THR A 197 -23.15 6.30 -3.58
CA THR A 197 -23.37 5.53 -4.81
C THR A 197 -23.97 6.37 -5.95
N ALA A 198 -24.62 7.49 -5.65
CA ALA A 198 -25.20 8.36 -6.68
C ALA A 198 -24.12 9.25 -7.30
N ALA A 199 -23.21 9.77 -6.49
CA ALA A 199 -22.09 10.60 -6.93
C ALA A 199 -20.81 9.79 -7.25
N VAL A 200 -20.77 8.50 -6.88
CA VAL A 200 -19.58 7.64 -6.94
C VAL A 200 -18.42 8.25 -6.14
N GLN A 201 -18.72 8.66 -4.91
CA GLN A 201 -17.78 9.30 -3.98
C GLN A 201 -17.57 8.45 -2.74
N PHE A 202 -16.38 8.53 -2.15
CA PHE A 202 -15.98 7.76 -0.97
C PHE A 202 -15.57 8.72 0.15
N TYR A 203 -15.98 8.42 1.37
CA TYR A 203 -15.72 9.25 2.54
C TYR A 203 -15.17 8.37 3.67
N GLU A 204 -14.22 8.88 4.44
CA GLU A 204 -13.67 8.25 5.63
C GLU A 204 -13.98 9.12 6.84
N CYS A 205 -14.56 8.55 7.88
CA CYS A 205 -14.82 9.22 9.14
C CYS A 205 -13.50 9.46 9.86
N SER A 206 -13.16 10.73 10.13
CA SER A 206 -11.93 11.11 10.83
C SER A 206 -12.18 12.34 11.70
N GLY A 207 -12.05 12.15 13.02
CA GLY A 207 -12.26 13.19 14.02
C GLY A 207 -13.68 13.72 14.02
N ASP A 208 -14.67 12.83 14.00
CA ASP A 208 -16.11 13.17 13.96
C ASP A 208 -16.54 13.97 12.71
N THR A 209 -15.77 13.86 11.61
CA THR A 209 -16.06 14.50 10.32
C THR A 209 -15.88 13.51 9.18
N TRP A 210 -16.77 13.54 8.18
CA TRP A 210 -16.58 12.75 6.97
C TRP A 210 -15.63 13.44 5.99
N VAL A 211 -14.48 12.81 5.75
CA VAL A 211 -13.45 13.29 4.84
C VAL A 211 -13.59 12.59 3.49
N LEU A 212 -13.91 13.35 2.44
CA LEU A 212 -13.94 12.83 1.07
C LEU A 212 -12.54 12.33 0.65
N PHE A 213 -12.47 11.10 0.15
CA PHE A 213 -11.29 10.55 -0.48
C PHE A 213 -11.66 9.84 -1.79
N GLY A 214 -10.74 9.80 -2.76
CA GLY A 214 -10.98 9.19 -4.07
C GLY A 214 -11.07 10.21 -5.22
N PRO A 215 -11.42 9.75 -6.43
CA PRO A 215 -11.35 10.58 -7.62
C PRO A 215 -12.29 11.77 -7.51
N THR A 216 -11.75 12.98 -7.56
CA THR A 216 -12.58 14.18 -7.67
C THR A 216 -13.19 14.21 -9.08
N PRO A 217 -14.45 14.66 -9.22
CA PRO A 217 -15.17 14.68 -10.50
C PRO A 217 -14.54 15.60 -11.57
N ASP A 218 -13.41 16.26 -11.27
CA ASP A 218 -12.81 17.31 -12.10
C ASP A 218 -11.73 16.84 -13.09
N ALA A 219 -11.44 15.53 -13.16
CA ALA A 219 -10.59 15.00 -14.23
C ALA A 219 -11.38 14.86 -15.54
N THR A 220 -11.93 15.96 -16.06
CA THR A 220 -12.27 16.01 -17.49
C THR A 220 -10.95 15.81 -18.23
N PRO A 221 -10.75 14.72 -18.99
CA PRO A 221 -9.53 14.53 -19.73
C PRO A 221 -9.37 15.73 -20.66
N GLU A 222 -8.29 16.49 -20.48
CA GLU A 222 -7.92 17.57 -21.39
C GLU A 222 -7.92 16.97 -22.79
N PRO A 223 -8.71 17.50 -23.75
CA PRO A 223 -8.82 16.89 -25.06
C PRO A 223 -7.42 16.80 -25.66
N SER A 224 -6.96 15.57 -25.88
CA SER A 224 -5.68 15.32 -26.56
C SER A 224 -5.70 16.13 -27.85
N PRO A 225 -4.68 16.99 -28.11
CA PRO A 225 -4.65 17.76 -29.33
C PRO A 225 -4.72 16.78 -30.51
N GLU A 226 -5.70 16.98 -31.40
CA GLU A 226 -5.83 16.17 -32.60
C GLU A 226 -4.49 16.23 -33.37
N PRO A 227 -3.97 15.08 -33.85
CA PRO A 227 -2.78 15.11 -34.68
C PRO A 227 -3.09 15.93 -35.94
N SER A 228 -2.40 17.05 -36.08
CA SER A 228 -2.42 17.86 -37.28
C SER A 228 -1.75 17.09 -38.42
N GLU A 229 -2.59 16.64 -39.36
CA GLU A 229 -2.37 16.08 -40.72
C GLU A 229 -1.32 14.98 -40.93
#